data_AF-A0A9X8HFV1-F1
#
_entry.id   AF-A0A9X8HFV1-F1
#
_cell.length_a   1.000
_cell.length_b   1.000
_cell.length_c   1.000
_cell.angle_alpha   90.00
_cell.angle_beta   90.00
_cell.angle_gamma   90.00
#
_symmetry.space_group_name_H-M   'P 1'
#
loop_
_entity.id
_entity.type
_entity.pdbx_description
1 polymer ?
#
loop_
_entity_poly.entity_id
_entity_poly.type
_entity_poly.pdbx_seq_one_letter_code
_entity_poly.pdbx_strand_id
1 'polypeptide(L)'
;MLVRIYGATYMERAVSRHAHHVNANHRVRFARCSVNAWFELCIQLQGTAIVMIVASGLVFFRSVLSAGLVGLAFNYILMADANIGYLVSNFSWLEINMVGPERVLEYCNLPAEEVDTPMSAALTLTSGAISFNKVQFRYKPSGQMILQDLTCDIAGGEKIGIVGRTGAGKSSLTMVLFRMYPLVSGSILLDG
;
A
#
# COMPACT_ATOMS: atom_id res chain seq x y z
N MET A 1 -16.10 -22.77 -3.04
CA MET A 1 -16.60 -24.10 -3.44
C MET A 1 -16.08 -25.21 -2.51
N LEU A 2 -14.78 -25.26 -2.19
CA LEU A 2 -14.19 -26.27 -1.29
C LEU A 2 -14.81 -26.35 0.12
N VAL A 3 -15.12 -25.21 0.76
CA VAL A 3 -15.69 -25.18 2.13
C VAL A 3 -17.04 -25.91 2.25
N ARG A 4 -17.85 -25.94 1.18
CA ARG A 4 -19.12 -26.67 1.17
C ARG A 4 -18.96 -28.18 0.98
N ILE A 5 -17.84 -28.61 0.37
CA ILE A 5 -17.56 -30.02 0.07
C ILE A 5 -17.06 -30.75 1.33
N TYR A 6 -16.30 -30.08 2.21
CA TYR A 6 -15.80 -30.67 3.46
C TYR A 6 -16.85 -30.77 4.59
N GLY A 7 -18.11 -30.43 4.33
CA GLY A 7 -19.24 -30.67 5.24
C GLY A 7 -19.57 -29.53 6.22
N ALA A 8 -20.66 -29.74 6.98
CA ALA A 8 -21.29 -28.72 7.84
C ALA A 8 -20.36 -28.16 8.93
N THR A 9 -19.48 -28.99 9.50
CA THR A 9 -18.53 -28.58 10.55
C THR A 9 -17.47 -27.58 10.06
N TYR A 10 -17.01 -27.70 8.82
CA TYR A 10 -16.09 -26.71 8.23
C TYR A 10 -16.80 -25.40 7.90
N MET A 11 -18.07 -25.47 7.51
CA MET A 11 -18.90 -24.29 7.26
C MET A 11 -19.15 -23.52 8.56
N GLU A 12 -19.50 -24.21 9.66
CA GLU A 12 -19.66 -23.59 10.98
C GLU A 12 -18.37 -22.92 11.46
N ARG A 13 -17.21 -23.57 11.29
CA ARG A 13 -15.90 -22.96 11.61
C ARG A 13 -15.62 -21.71 10.76
N ALA A 14 -15.93 -21.74 9.47
CA ALA A 14 -15.76 -20.59 8.60
C ALA A 14 -16.68 -19.42 9.00
N VAL A 15 -17.94 -19.71 9.32
CA VAL A 15 -18.92 -18.73 9.81
C VAL A 15 -18.48 -18.15 11.16
N SER A 16 -18.07 -19.00 12.11
CA SER A 16 -17.56 -18.56 13.41
C SER A 16 -16.31 -17.68 13.26
N ARG A 17 -15.38 -18.05 12.37
CA ARG A 17 -14.19 -17.23 12.08
C ARG A 17 -14.57 -15.89 11.47
N HIS A 18 -15.52 -15.88 10.54
CA HIS A 18 -16.04 -14.64 9.96
C HIS A 18 -16.68 -13.75 11.04
N ALA A 19 -17.56 -14.31 11.86
CA ALA A 19 -18.19 -13.61 12.98
C ALA A 19 -17.15 -13.06 13.98
N HIS A 20 -16.09 -13.81 14.26
CA HIS A 20 -14.98 -13.33 15.09
C HIS A 20 -14.27 -12.12 14.47
N HIS A 21 -13.96 -12.16 13.16
CA HIS A 21 -13.34 -11.02 12.47
C HIS A 21 -14.27 -9.80 12.41
N VAL A 22 -15.57 -10.01 12.19
CA VAL A 22 -16.58 -8.95 12.22
C VAL A 22 -16.67 -8.33 13.62
N ASN A 23 -16.71 -9.14 14.67
CA ASN A 23 -16.73 -8.64 16.06
C ASN A 23 -15.45 -7.87 16.40
N ALA A 24 -14.28 -8.35 15.98
CA ALA A 24 -13.02 -7.62 16.17
C ALA A 24 -13.07 -6.26 15.47
N ASN A 25 -13.59 -6.20 14.24
CA ASN A 25 -13.77 -4.93 13.52
C ASN A 25 -14.74 -4.00 14.25
N HIS A 26 -15.88 -4.51 14.73
CA HIS A 26 -16.84 -3.72 15.51
C HIS A 26 -16.24 -3.17 16.80
N ARG A 27 -15.41 -3.94 17.52
CA ARG A 27 -14.71 -3.45 18.74
C ARG A 27 -13.79 -2.28 18.41
N VAL A 28 -13.00 -2.39 17.34
CA VAL A 28 -12.12 -1.30 16.88
C VAL A 28 -12.94 -0.09 16.45
N ARG A 29 -14.05 -0.29 15.73
CA ARG A 29 -14.96 0.79 15.32
C ARG A 29 -15.59 1.49 16.52
N PHE A 30 -16.02 0.73 17.53
CA PHE A 30 -16.56 1.29 18.77
C PHE A 30 -15.50 2.13 19.49
N ALA A 31 -14.29 1.60 19.67
CA ALA A 31 -13.18 2.34 20.27
C ALA A 31 -12.87 3.64 19.50
N ARG A 32 -12.86 3.59 18.17
CA ARG A 32 -12.71 4.80 17.33
C ARG A 32 -13.84 5.81 17.56
N CYS A 33 -15.08 5.34 17.66
CA CYS A 33 -16.23 6.20 17.95
C CYS A 33 -16.09 6.87 19.31
N SER A 34 -15.69 6.12 20.35
CA SER A 34 -15.45 6.65 21.69
C SER A 34 -14.32 7.69 21.72
N VAL A 35 -13.22 7.43 21.00
CA VAL A 35 -12.10 8.39 20.89
C VAL A 35 -12.53 9.65 20.15
N ASN A 36 -13.29 9.52 19.06
CA ASN A 36 -13.81 10.68 18.32
C ASN A 36 -14.75 11.52 19.19
N ALA A 37 -15.67 10.88 19.93
CA ALA A 37 -16.56 11.59 20.84
C ALA A 37 -15.81 12.30 21.97
N TRP A 38 -14.77 11.66 22.52
CA TRP A 38 -13.89 12.29 23.52
C TRP A 38 -13.14 13.50 22.94
N PHE A 39 -12.61 13.37 21.73
CA PHE A 39 -11.92 14.45 21.04
C PHE A 39 -12.84 15.63 20.77
N GLU A 40 -14.06 15.37 20.29
CA GLU A 40 -15.08 16.40 20.07
C GLU A 40 -15.46 17.12 21.37
N LEU A 41 -15.64 16.38 22.47
CA LEU A 41 -15.88 16.95 23.79
C LEU A 41 -14.74 17.88 24.23
N CYS A 42 -13.48 17.46 24.07
CA CYS A 42 -12.32 18.28 24.41
C CYS A 42 -12.26 19.58 23.59
N ILE A 43 -12.55 19.51 22.29
CA ILE A 43 -12.63 20.70 21.41
C ILE A 43 -13.74 21.64 21.87
N GLN A 44 -14.94 21.11 22.16
CA GLN A 44 -16.08 21.92 22.62
C GLN A 44 -15.80 22.59 23.98
N LEU A 45 -15.13 21.90 24.90
CA LEU A 45 -14.74 22.47 26.19
C LEU A 45 -13.73 23.61 26.04
N GLN A 46 -12.72 23.44 25.17
CA GLN A 46 -11.75 24.51 24.86
C GLN A 46 -12.42 25.70 24.19
N GLY A 47 -13.32 25.42 23.24
CA GLY A 47 -14.10 26.41 22.55
C GLY A 47 -14.97 27.26 23.49
N THR A 48 -15.75 26.59 24.34
CA THR A 48 -16.58 27.24 25.36
C THR A 48 -15.74 28.09 26.33
N ALA A 49 -14.53 27.64 26.70
CA ALA A 49 -13.64 28.42 27.55
C ALA A 49 -13.17 29.72 26.87
N ILE A 50 -12.86 29.68 25.57
CA ILE A 50 -12.54 30.87 24.78
C ILE A 50 -13.73 31.82 24.74
N VAL A 51 -14.93 31.30 24.44
CA VAL A 51 -16.16 32.12 24.43
C VAL A 51 -16.40 32.79 25.77
N MET A 52 -16.23 32.08 26.89
CA MET A 52 -16.38 32.65 28.24
C MET A 52 -15.39 33.79 28.51
N ILE A 53 -14.12 33.65 28.11
CA ILE A 53 -13.09 34.68 28.30
C ILE A 53 -13.46 35.94 27.51
N VAL A 54 -13.83 35.78 26.22
CA VAL A 54 -14.13 36.93 25.37
C VAL A 54 -15.46 37.58 25.77
N ALA A 55 -16.48 36.80 26.12
CA ALA A 55 -17.76 37.32 26.62
C ALA A 55 -17.57 38.10 27.93
N SER A 56 -16.75 37.59 28.87
CA SER A 56 -16.39 38.30 30.09
C SER A 56 -15.71 39.64 29.77
N GLY A 57 -14.73 39.65 28.86
CA GLY A 57 -14.06 40.87 28.41
C GLY A 57 -15.02 41.91 27.82
N LEU A 58 -15.96 41.48 26.97
CA LEU A 58 -16.99 42.37 26.39
C LEU A 58 -17.89 43.00 27.46
N VAL A 59 -18.22 42.26 28.52
CA VAL A 59 -19.01 42.78 29.65
C VAL A 59 -18.20 43.80 30.46
N PHE A 60 -16.91 43.58 30.69
CA PHE A 60 -16.04 44.53 31.39
C PHE A 60 -15.88 45.85 30.63
N PHE A 61 -15.74 45.81 29.30
CA PHE A 61 -15.57 47.01 28.47
C PHE A 61 -16.87 47.65 27.98
N ARG A 62 -18.03 47.23 28.52
CA ARG A 62 -19.36 47.75 28.11
C ARG A 62 -19.52 49.26 28.23
N SER A 63 -18.71 49.93 29.06
CA SER A 63 -18.74 51.38 29.26
C SER A 63 -18.04 52.16 28.14
N VAL A 64 -17.17 51.50 27.36
CA VAL A 64 -16.38 52.10 26.27
C VAL A 64 -16.95 51.70 24.91
N LEU A 65 -17.62 50.54 24.83
CA LEU A 65 -18.12 49.95 23.59
C LEU A 65 -19.60 50.27 23.36
N SER A 66 -19.97 50.52 22.10
CA SER A 66 -21.38 50.67 21.73
C SER A 66 -22.10 49.31 21.84
N ALA A 67 -23.37 49.33 22.21
CA ALA A 67 -24.18 48.11 22.32
C ALA A 67 -24.22 47.31 21.01
N GLY A 68 -24.18 47.99 19.86
CA GLY A 68 -24.12 47.34 18.54
C GLY A 68 -22.81 46.60 18.30
N LEU A 69 -21.68 47.17 18.70
CA LEU A 69 -20.37 46.52 18.55
C LEU A 69 -20.24 45.28 19.45
N VAL A 70 -20.79 45.34 20.67
CA VAL A 70 -20.82 44.20 21.60
C VAL A 70 -21.64 43.04 21.02
N GLY A 71 -22.81 43.33 20.44
CA GLY A 71 -23.64 42.32 19.79
C GLY A 71 -22.95 41.67 18.57
N LEU A 72 -22.25 42.46 17.76
CA LEU A 72 -21.48 41.96 16.62
C LEU A 72 -20.30 41.08 17.08
N ALA A 73 -19.53 41.53 18.06
CA ALA A 73 -18.41 40.77 18.62
C ALA A 73 -18.89 39.44 19.21
N PHE A 74 -19.97 39.45 19.97
CA PHE A 74 -20.58 38.25 20.54
C PHE A 74 -20.99 37.24 19.46
N ASN A 75 -21.65 37.72 18.39
CA ASN A 75 -22.01 36.87 17.25
C ASN A 75 -20.78 36.27 16.57
N TYR A 76 -19.72 37.05 16.34
CA TYR A 76 -18.50 36.54 15.72
C TYR A 76 -17.80 35.48 16.58
N ILE A 77 -17.80 35.63 17.90
CA ILE A 77 -17.19 34.64 18.81
C ILE A 77 -17.94 33.31 18.75
N LEU A 78 -19.27 33.35 18.75
CA LEU A 78 -20.09 32.13 18.61
C LEU A 78 -19.85 31.43 17.26
N MET A 79 -19.70 32.21 16.19
CA MET A 79 -19.36 31.64 14.88
C MET A 79 -17.93 31.10 14.82
N ALA A 80 -16.97 31.79 15.44
CA ALA A 80 -15.57 31.39 15.45
C ALA A 80 -15.36 30.06 16.17
N ASP A 81 -16.08 29.84 17.28
CA ASP A 81 -16.05 28.60 18.05
C ASP A 81 -16.36 27.36 17.20
N ALA A 82 -17.52 27.39 16.53
CA ALA A 82 -17.95 26.31 15.65
C ALA A 82 -16.99 26.10 14.46
N ASN A 83 -16.46 27.19 13.89
CA ASN A 83 -15.53 27.10 12.76
C ASN A 83 -14.17 26.51 13.16
N ILE A 84 -13.65 26.82 14.35
CA ILE A 84 -12.38 26.25 14.83
C ILE A 84 -12.53 24.74 15.04
N GLY A 85 -13.61 24.29 15.67
CA GLY A 85 -13.85 22.85 15.84
C GLY A 85 -14.00 22.11 14.50
N TYR A 86 -14.65 22.75 13.52
CA TYR A 86 -14.74 22.23 12.16
C TYR A 86 -13.36 22.16 11.50
N LEU A 87 -12.54 23.20 11.59
CA LEU A 87 -11.19 23.22 11.01
C LEU A 87 -10.31 22.11 11.58
N VAL A 88 -10.26 21.97 12.90
CA VAL A 88 -9.45 20.92 13.56
C VAL A 88 -9.89 19.53 13.09
N SER A 89 -11.19 19.28 13.06
CA SER A 89 -11.73 18.01 12.56
C SER A 89 -11.37 17.77 11.10
N ASN A 90 -11.48 18.78 10.24
CA ASN A 90 -11.11 18.66 8.82
C ASN A 90 -9.62 18.36 8.63
N PHE A 91 -8.74 18.99 9.42
CA PHE A 91 -7.31 18.67 9.40
C PHE A 91 -7.05 17.22 9.81
N SER A 92 -7.70 16.72 10.86
CA SER A 92 -7.58 15.31 11.25
C SER A 92 -8.07 14.36 10.17
N TRP A 93 -9.18 14.69 9.49
CA TRP A 93 -9.66 13.91 8.34
C TRP A 93 -8.68 13.96 7.16
N LEU A 94 -8.12 15.13 6.85
CA LEU A 94 -7.15 15.30 5.78
C LEU A 94 -5.90 14.44 6.02
N GLU A 95 -5.38 14.45 7.25
CA GLU A 95 -4.21 13.65 7.64
C GLU A 95 -4.46 12.15 7.43
N ILE A 96 -5.62 11.64 7.85
CA ILE A 96 -6.01 10.24 7.61
C ILE A 96 -6.09 9.93 6.11
N ASN A 97 -6.61 10.86 5.31
CA ASN A 97 -6.73 10.67 3.86
C ASN A 97 -5.37 10.76 3.12
N MET A 98 -4.37 11.44 3.70
CA MET A 98 -3.05 11.62 3.11
C MET A 98 -2.22 10.32 3.07
N VAL A 99 -2.58 9.31 3.87
CA VAL A 99 -1.98 7.97 3.83
C VAL A 99 -2.14 7.32 2.44
N GLY A 100 -3.24 7.58 1.74
CA GLY A 100 -3.48 7.02 0.40
C GLY A 100 -2.45 7.53 -0.63
N PRO A 101 -2.36 8.84 -0.87
CA PRO A 101 -1.33 9.44 -1.72
C PRO A 101 0.10 9.09 -1.32
N GLU A 102 0.41 9.02 -0.02
CA GLU A 102 1.73 8.60 0.47
C GLU A 102 2.10 7.20 -0.03
N ARG A 103 1.16 6.24 0.01
CA ARG A 103 1.36 4.89 -0.54
C ARG A 103 1.53 4.89 -2.06
N VAL A 104 0.81 5.73 -2.77
CA VAL A 104 0.98 5.86 -4.23
C VAL A 104 2.39 6.37 -4.54
N LEU A 105 2.86 7.39 -3.83
CA LEU A 105 4.22 7.91 -3.97
C LEU A 105 5.27 6.86 -3.61
N GLU A 106 5.04 6.04 -2.57
CA GLU A 106 5.90 4.91 -2.21
C GLU A 106 6.07 3.95 -3.40
N TYR A 107 4.98 3.61 -4.10
CA TYR A 107 5.05 2.74 -5.29
C TYR A 107 5.72 3.42 -6.49
N CYS A 108 5.49 4.71 -6.71
CA CYS A 108 6.14 5.47 -7.79
C CYS A 108 7.65 5.58 -7.60
N ASN A 109 8.13 5.49 -6.36
CA ASN A 109 9.54 5.61 -6.01
C ASN A 109 10.24 4.26 -5.81
N LEU A 110 9.56 3.13 -6.09
CA LEU A 110 10.23 1.83 -6.07
C LEU A 110 11.36 1.79 -7.11
N PRO A 111 12.51 1.17 -6.79
CA PRO A 111 13.56 0.99 -7.77
C PRO A 111 13.00 0.18 -8.94
N ALA A 112 13.20 0.67 -10.16
CA ALA A 112 12.88 -0.08 -11.36
C ALA A 112 13.70 -1.38 -11.38
N GLU A 113 13.12 -2.44 -11.93
CA GLU A 113 13.88 -3.65 -12.23
C GLU A 113 15.04 -3.29 -13.17
N GLU A 114 16.22 -3.91 -12.99
CA GLU A 114 17.45 -3.58 -13.70
C GLU A 114 17.27 -3.66 -15.23
N VAL A 115 17.00 -2.52 -15.88
CA VAL A 115 17.04 -2.37 -17.33
C VAL A 115 18.46 -1.96 -17.71
N ASP A 116 19.34 -2.95 -17.79
CA ASP A 116 20.79 -2.73 -17.90
C ASP A 116 21.25 -2.17 -19.26
N THR A 117 20.33 -1.84 -20.17
CA THR A 117 20.66 -1.18 -21.45
C THR A 117 19.44 -0.43 -22.00
N PRO A 118 19.61 0.76 -22.61
CA PRO A 118 18.57 1.28 -23.50
C PRO A 118 18.34 0.21 -24.55
N MET A 119 17.10 -0.26 -24.70
CA MET A 119 16.67 -1.33 -25.61
C MET A 119 17.60 -1.41 -26.82
N SER A 120 18.63 -2.27 -26.70
CA SER A 120 19.67 -2.36 -27.71
C SER A 120 18.96 -2.71 -29.01
N ALA A 121 19.39 -2.10 -30.11
CA ALA A 121 18.77 -2.16 -31.44
C ALA A 121 18.00 -3.45 -31.68
N ALA A 122 16.75 -3.33 -32.16
CA ALA A 122 15.80 -4.42 -32.44
C ALA A 122 16.51 -5.77 -32.61
N LEU A 123 16.36 -6.63 -31.60
CA LEU A 123 17.04 -7.92 -31.50
C LEU A 123 16.71 -8.73 -32.76
N THR A 124 17.63 -8.76 -33.72
CA THR A 124 17.40 -9.35 -35.03
C THR A 124 17.80 -10.82 -34.95
N LEU A 125 16.81 -11.66 -34.64
CA LEU A 125 16.98 -13.11 -34.61
C LEU A 125 16.98 -13.63 -36.06
N THR A 126 18.12 -14.12 -36.53
CA THR A 126 18.30 -14.67 -37.88
C THR A 126 18.36 -16.19 -37.89
N SER A 127 19.03 -16.81 -36.91
CA SER A 127 19.20 -18.27 -36.87
C SER A 127 18.33 -18.94 -35.81
N GLY A 128 18.04 -18.23 -34.71
CA GLY A 128 17.32 -18.76 -33.54
C GLY A 128 18.16 -19.70 -32.68
N ALA A 129 19.50 -19.59 -32.73
CA ALA A 129 20.39 -20.36 -31.88
C ALA A 129 20.40 -19.79 -30.45
N ILE A 130 20.45 -20.66 -29.44
CA ILE A 130 20.43 -20.26 -28.02
C ILE A 130 21.57 -20.97 -27.29
N SER A 131 22.47 -20.20 -26.66
CA SER A 131 23.55 -20.73 -25.84
C SER A 131 23.39 -20.29 -24.39
N PHE A 132 23.30 -21.27 -23.48
CA PHE A 132 23.37 -21.09 -22.05
C PHE A 132 24.81 -21.32 -21.60
N ASN A 133 25.44 -20.33 -20.99
CA ASN A 133 26.81 -20.41 -20.49
C ASN A 133 26.83 -20.27 -18.97
N LYS A 134 27.07 -21.39 -18.26
CA LYS A 134 27.22 -21.45 -16.80
C LYS A 134 26.10 -20.73 -16.05
N VAL A 135 24.87 -20.88 -16.52
CA VAL A 135 23.72 -20.10 -16.04
C VAL A 135 23.38 -20.48 -14.61
N GLN A 136 23.34 -19.46 -13.74
CA GLN A 136 22.97 -19.60 -12.34
C GLN A 136 21.77 -18.72 -12.01
N PHE A 137 20.75 -19.30 -11.39
CA PHE A 137 19.49 -18.60 -11.11
C PHE A 137 18.87 -18.96 -9.75
N ARG A 138 18.29 -17.96 -9.08
CA ARG A 138 17.42 -18.09 -7.90
C ARG A 138 16.38 -16.97 -7.88
N TYR A 139 15.18 -17.26 -7.35
CA TYR A 139 14.08 -16.28 -7.29
C TYR A 139 14.29 -15.16 -6.26
N LYS A 140 15.05 -15.42 -5.20
CA LYS A 140 15.32 -14.47 -4.12
C LYS A 140 16.82 -14.43 -3.85
N PRO A 141 17.41 -13.27 -3.53
CA PRO A 141 18.84 -13.16 -3.23
C PRO A 141 19.31 -14.14 -2.14
N SER A 142 18.49 -14.39 -1.11
CA SER A 142 18.78 -15.35 -0.03
C SER A 142 18.24 -16.76 -0.28
N GLY A 143 17.68 -17.02 -1.47
CA GLY A 143 17.07 -18.30 -1.81
C GLY A 143 18.07 -19.35 -2.28
N GLN A 144 17.61 -20.60 -2.29
CA GLN A 144 18.35 -21.70 -2.90
C GLN A 144 18.53 -21.48 -4.41
N MET A 145 19.70 -21.83 -4.92
CA MET A 145 19.99 -21.81 -6.34
C MET A 145 19.21 -22.92 -7.07
N ILE A 146 18.37 -22.53 -8.02
CA ILE A 146 17.46 -23.41 -8.77
C ILE A 146 18.15 -23.95 -10.03
N LEU A 147 18.83 -23.08 -10.78
CA LEU A 147 19.71 -23.49 -11.88
C LEU A 147 21.14 -23.31 -11.39
N GLN A 148 21.92 -24.39 -11.43
CA GLN A 148 23.29 -24.45 -10.93
C GLN A 148 24.19 -24.83 -12.10
N ASP A 149 24.89 -23.85 -12.66
CA ASP A 149 25.90 -24.05 -13.71
C ASP A 149 25.34 -24.73 -14.97
N LEU A 150 24.16 -24.29 -15.42
CA LEU A 150 23.53 -24.84 -16.63
C LEU A 150 24.28 -24.35 -17.88
N THR A 151 24.87 -25.28 -18.61
CA THR A 151 25.52 -25.03 -19.91
C THR A 151 24.91 -25.94 -20.97
N CYS A 152 24.34 -25.35 -22.02
CA CYS A 152 23.83 -26.08 -23.18
C CYS A 152 23.70 -25.16 -24.40
N ASP A 153 23.88 -25.74 -25.58
CA ASP A 153 23.75 -25.07 -26.86
C ASP A 153 22.59 -25.68 -27.64
N ILE A 154 21.75 -24.83 -28.22
CA ILE A 154 20.57 -25.20 -29.02
C ILE A 154 20.77 -24.60 -30.40
N ALA A 155 20.79 -25.44 -31.43
CA ALA A 155 20.98 -24.98 -32.79
C ALA A 155 19.73 -24.29 -33.35
N GLY A 156 19.94 -23.37 -34.29
CA GLY A 156 18.84 -22.72 -35.00
C GLY A 156 17.92 -23.73 -35.70
N GLY A 157 16.61 -23.61 -35.47
CA GLY A 157 15.60 -24.51 -36.03
C GLY A 157 15.47 -25.87 -35.33
N GLU A 158 16.23 -26.11 -34.26
CA GLU A 158 16.17 -27.35 -33.49
C GLU A 158 14.92 -27.42 -32.60
N LYS A 159 14.33 -28.61 -32.48
CA LYS A 159 13.18 -28.87 -31.59
C LYS A 159 13.62 -29.66 -30.37
N ILE A 160 13.85 -28.98 -29.26
CA ILE A 160 14.28 -29.61 -27.99
C ILE A 160 13.11 -29.71 -27.02
N GLY A 161 12.98 -30.88 -26.37
CA GLY A 161 12.07 -31.10 -25.25
C GLY A 161 12.83 -31.16 -23.92
N ILE A 162 12.44 -30.33 -22.95
CA ILE A 162 13.03 -30.34 -21.61
C ILE A 162 12.16 -31.19 -20.69
N VAL A 163 12.67 -32.33 -20.24
CA VAL A 163 11.99 -33.28 -19.34
C VAL A 163 12.69 -33.39 -17.99
N GLY A 164 11.92 -33.72 -16.95
CA GLY A 164 12.46 -33.89 -15.60
C GLY A 164 11.36 -33.90 -14.53
N ARG A 165 11.69 -34.31 -13.31
CA ARG A 165 10.75 -34.36 -12.18
C ARG A 165 10.12 -32.99 -11.87
N THR A 166 8.95 -32.98 -11.22
CA THR A 166 8.34 -31.75 -10.71
C THR A 166 9.32 -31.05 -9.75
N GLY A 167 9.49 -29.74 -9.91
CA GLY A 167 10.45 -28.95 -9.13
C GLY A 167 11.90 -28.96 -9.66
N ALA A 168 12.21 -29.65 -10.76
CA ALA A 168 13.56 -29.68 -11.33
C ALA A 168 14.03 -28.38 -12.02
N GLY A 169 13.30 -27.27 -11.89
CA GLY A 169 13.72 -25.97 -12.46
C GLY A 169 13.32 -25.71 -13.93
N LYS A 170 12.56 -26.59 -14.58
CA LYS A 170 12.14 -26.43 -15.99
C LYS A 170 11.40 -25.11 -16.26
N SER A 171 10.38 -24.79 -15.47
CA SER A 171 9.65 -23.52 -15.61
C SER A 171 10.54 -22.32 -15.28
N SER A 172 11.47 -22.47 -14.35
CA SER A 172 12.45 -21.43 -14.02
C SER A 172 13.39 -21.14 -15.18
N LEU A 173 13.79 -22.16 -15.95
CA LEU A 173 14.58 -22.01 -17.19
C LEU A 173 13.84 -21.14 -18.21
N THR A 174 12.54 -21.38 -18.39
CA THR A 174 11.71 -20.54 -19.28
C THR A 174 11.65 -19.09 -18.79
N MET A 175 11.53 -18.86 -17.47
CA MET A 175 11.49 -17.51 -16.89
C MET A 175 12.78 -16.72 -17.14
N VAL A 176 13.95 -17.35 -16.99
CA VAL A 176 15.23 -16.68 -17.26
C VAL A 176 15.50 -16.50 -18.74
N LEU A 177 15.05 -17.42 -19.60
CA LEU A 177 15.16 -17.27 -21.05
C LEU A 177 14.41 -16.04 -21.57
N PHE A 178 13.21 -15.78 -21.03
CA PHE A 178 12.44 -14.56 -21.33
C PHE A 178 12.92 -13.33 -20.54
N ARG A 179 14.03 -13.44 -19.80
CA ARG A 179 14.57 -12.37 -18.97
C ARG A 179 13.54 -11.77 -17.99
N MET A 180 12.57 -12.58 -17.53
CA MET A 180 11.62 -12.17 -16.49
C MET A 180 12.27 -12.07 -15.11
N TYR A 181 13.43 -12.73 -14.94
CA TYR A 181 14.27 -12.58 -13.77
C TYR A 181 15.73 -12.42 -14.20
N PRO A 182 16.53 -11.63 -13.46
CA PRO A 182 17.95 -11.53 -13.69
C PRO A 182 18.67 -12.83 -13.31
N LEU A 183 19.78 -13.08 -13.98
CA LEU A 183 20.70 -14.16 -13.64
C LEU A 183 21.56 -13.76 -12.45
N VAL A 184 21.96 -14.74 -11.64
CA VAL A 184 22.97 -14.52 -10.58
C VAL A 184 24.37 -14.49 -11.18
N SER A 185 24.61 -15.35 -12.17
CA SER A 185 25.87 -15.50 -12.88
C SER A 185 25.65 -16.26 -14.19
N GLY A 186 26.63 -16.18 -15.10
CA GLY A 186 26.55 -16.74 -16.44
C GLY A 186 25.84 -15.83 -17.44
N SER A 187 25.61 -16.35 -18.64
CA SER A 187 24.93 -15.61 -19.71
C SER A 187 24.04 -16.52 -20.55
N ILE A 188 23.00 -15.91 -21.15
CA ILE A 188 22.16 -16.53 -22.17
C ILE A 188 22.34 -15.69 -23.43
N LEU A 189 22.80 -16.34 -24.49
CA LEU A 189 23.11 -15.72 -25.77
C LEU A 189 22.08 -16.18 -26.80
N LEU A 190 21.57 -15.25 -27.60
CA LEU A 190 20.66 -15.50 -28.71
C LEU A 190 21.40 -15.14 -30.00
N ASP A 191 21.59 -16.10 -30.91
CA ASP A 191 22.36 -15.97 -32.15
C ASP A 191 23.86 -15.61 -32.01
N GLY A 192 24.43 -15.72 -30.81
CA GLY A 192 25.86 -15.50 -30.53
C GLY A 192 26.13 -14.35 -29.57
#